data_AF-A0A4U9WQF8-F1
#
_entry.id   AF-A0A4U9WQF8-F1
#
_cell.length_a   1.000
_cell.length_b   1.000
_cell.length_c   1.000
_cell.angle_alpha   90.00
_cell.angle_beta   90.00
_cell.angle_gamma   90.00
#
_symmetry.space_group_name_H-M   'P 1'
#
loop_
_entity.id
_entity.type
_entity.pdbx_description
1 polymer ?
#
loop_
_entity_poly.entity_id
_entity_poly.type
_entity_poly.pdbx_seq_one_letter_code
_entity_poly.pdbx_strand_id
1 'polypeptide(L)' 'MIFLLKTYQSWLTDLTKLTVKHGICHQNIYPSHYLTLSTLYFPDTGPVPGIVPQCLYRMIYNKTKPEPLSIQNDFTS' A
#
# COMPACT_ATOMS: atom_id res chain seq x y z
N MET A 1 -0.37 0.31 -12.97
CA MET A 1 -0.69 0.33 -11.51
C MET A 1 0.15 1.33 -10.69
N ILE A 2 1.36 1.71 -11.14
CA ILE A 2 2.28 2.58 -10.38
C ILE A 2 1.74 4.00 -10.15
N PHE A 3 1.07 4.59 -11.14
CA PHE A 3 0.45 5.91 -11.00
C PHE A 3 -0.59 5.91 -9.86
N LEU A 4 -1.46 4.90 -9.82
CA LEU A 4 -2.48 4.76 -8.79
C LEU A 4 -1.87 4.60 -7.39
N LEU A 5 -0.78 3.84 -7.26
CA LEU A 5 -0.02 3.74 -6.00
C LEU A 5 0.46 5.12 -5.53
N LYS A 6 1.07 5.91 -6.42
CA LYS A 6 1.56 7.25 -6.08
C LYS A 6 0.41 8.18 -5.68
N THR A 7 -0.70 8.14 -6.40
CA THR A 7 -1.89 8.95 -6.10
C THR A 7 -2.47 8.61 -4.73
N TYR A 8 -2.69 7.32 -4.42
CA TYR A 8 -3.18 6.91 -3.11
C TYR A 8 -2.18 7.17 -1.99
N GLN A 9 -0.88 7.00 -2.25
CA GLN A 9 0.15 7.34 -1.26
C GLN A 9 0.14 8.83 -0.93
N SER A 10 0.00 9.71 -1.93
CA SER A 10 -0.09 11.15 -1.70
C SER A 10 -1.34 11.50 -0.90
N TRP A 11 -2.50 11.00 -1.32
CA TRP A 11 -3.77 11.23 -0.63
C TRP A 11 -3.72 10.81 0.84
N LEU A 12 -3.22 9.59 1.12
CA LEU A 12 -3.11 9.07 2.48
C LEU A 12 -2.12 9.87 3.33
N THR A 13 -1.04 10.33 2.71
CA THR A 13 -0.04 11.20 3.37
C THR A 13 -0.66 12.52 3.78
N ASP A 14 -1.45 13.15 2.92
CA ASP A 14 -2.06 14.44 3.20
C ASP A 14 -3.17 14.33 4.26
N LEU A 15 -3.96 13.25 4.22
CA LEU A 15 -4.89 12.92 5.29
C LEU A 15 -4.16 12.73 6.63
N THR A 16 -3.04 12.01 6.64
CA THR A 16 -2.25 11.77 7.85
C THR A 16 -1.68 13.05 8.42
N LYS A 17 -1.16 13.95 7.58
CA LYS A 17 -0.69 15.27 8.01
C LYS A 17 -1.81 16.07 8.66
N LEU A 18 -3.01 16.03 8.07
CA LEU A 18 -4.18 16.72 8.59
C LEU A 18 -4.57 16.19 9.98
N THR A 19 -4.65 14.87 10.15
CA THR A 19 -5.05 14.25 11.42
C THR A 19 -4.00 14.45 12.53
N VAL A 20 -2.70 14.38 12.20
CA VAL A 20 -1.62 14.68 13.16
C VAL A 20 -1.64 16.16 13.56
N LYS A 21 -1.81 17.08 12.61
CA LYS A 21 -1.87 18.52 12.88
C LYS A 21 -3.01 18.89 13.84
N HIS A 22 -4.15 18.19 13.75
CA HIS A 22 -5.30 18.42 14.62
C HIS A 22 -5.27 17.59 15.92
N GLY A 23 -4.16 16.88 16.21
CA GLY A 23 -4.02 16.08 17.42
C GLY A 23 -4.90 14.83 17.47
N ILE A 24 -5.52 14.44 16.35
CA ILE A 24 -6.35 13.23 16.24
C ILE A 24 -5.47 11.98 16.25
N CYS A 25 -4.31 12.04 15.60
CA CYS A 25 -3.36 10.95 15.52
C CYS A 25 -1.99 11.35 16.07
N HIS A 26 -1.30 10.37 16.67
CA HIS A 26 0.11 10.53 17.04
C HIS A 26 1.00 10.53 15.80
N GLN A 27 2.08 11.30 15.83
CA GLN A 27 3.08 11.39 14.75
C GLN A 27 3.73 10.05 14.37
N ASN A 28 3.74 9.06 15.27
CA ASN A 28 4.25 7.71 14.96
C ASN A 28 3.35 6.90 14.01
N ILE A 29 2.25 7.47 13.51
CA ILE A 29 1.35 6.78 12.59
C ILE A 29 1.90 6.75 11.14
N TYR A 30 2.84 7.62 10.76
CA TYR A 30 3.38 7.69 9.39
C TYR A 30 3.90 6.34 8.84
N PRO A 31 4.66 5.52 9.58
CA PRO A 31 5.15 4.23 9.10
C PRO A 31 4.06 3.20 8.77
N SER A 32 2.84 3.38 9.28
CA SER A 32 1.69 2.51 9.03
C SER A 32 0.97 2.85 7.71
N HIS A 33 1.24 4.01 7.12
CA HIS A 33 0.59 4.53 5.92
C HIS A 33 1.39 4.33 4.64
N TYR A 34 2.49 3.57 4.69
CA TYR A 34 3.16 3.16 3.46
C TYR A 34 2.28 2.17 2.72
N LEU A 35 1.95 2.49 1.47
CA LEU A 35 1.26 1.64 0.55
C LEU A 35 2.27 0.91 -0.33
N THR A 36 1.89 -0.28 -0.75
CA THR A 36 2.69 -1.07 -1.68
C THR A 36 1.79 -1.82 -2.64
N LEU A 37 2.36 -2.21 -3.77
CA LEU A 37 1.68 -3.07 -4.73
C LEU A 37 1.96 -4.51 -4.33
N SER A 38 0.91 -5.32 -4.27
CA SER A 38 1.04 -6.73 -3.93
C SER A 38 -0.08 -7.53 -4.59
N THR A 39 0.15 -8.84 -4.69
CA THR A 39 -0.86 -9.81 -5.11
C THR A 39 -1.44 -10.46 -3.87
N LEU A 40 -2.71 -10.16 -3.59
CA LEU A 40 -3.47 -10.80 -2.52
C LEU A 40 -4.08 -12.11 -3.01
N TYR A 41 -4.13 -13.12 -2.14
CA TYR A 41 -4.75 -14.40 -2.46
C TYR A 41 -6.07 -14.53 -1.71
N PHE A 42 -7.17 -14.63 -2.45
CA PHE A 42 -8.49 -14.87 -1.88
C PHE A 42 -8.94 -16.30 -2.22
N PRO A 43 -9.53 -17.05 -1.27
CA PRO A 43 -9.90 -18.45 -1.47
C PRO A 43 -10.73 -18.71 -2.73
N ASP A 44 -11.70 -17.84 -3.02
CA ASP A 44 -12.66 -18.02 -4.12
C ASP A 44 -12.27 -17.27 -5.41
N THR A 45 -11.30 -16.35 -5.34
CA THR A 45 -10.96 -15.44 -6.44
C THR A 45 -9.53 -15.64 -6.97
N GLY A 46 -8.67 -16.32 -6.21
CA GLY A 46 -7.27 -16.50 -6.57
C GLY A 46 -6.42 -15.23 -6.41
N PRO A 47 -5.32 -15.07 -7.16
CA PRO A 47 -4.42 -13.93 -7.05
C PRO A 47 -5.04 -12.64 -7.61
N VAL A 48 -5.18 -11.63 -6.77
CA VAL A 48 -5.71 -10.30 -7.14
C VAL A 48 -4.63 -9.24 -6.91
N PRO A 49 -4.17 -8.54 -7.97
CA PRO A 49 -3.26 -7.43 -7.82
C PRO A 49 -3.95 -6.23 -7.14
N GLY A 50 -3.29 -5.62 -6.17
CA GLY A 50 -3.87 -4.52 -5.40
C GLY A 50 -2.84 -3.61 -4.74
N ILE A 51 -3.32 -2.44 -4.31
CA ILE A 51 -2.57 -1.51 -3.47
C ILE A 51 -2.99 -1.77 -2.03
N VAL A 52 -2.03 -2.10 -1.17
CA VAL A 52 -2.29 -2.50 0.22
C VAL A 52 -1.38 -1.75 1.18
N PRO A 53 -1.78 -1.58 2.45
CA PRO A 53 -0.87 -1.15 3.49
C PRO A 53 0.32 -2.11 3.59
N GLN A 54 1.54 -1.57 3.60
CA GLN A 54 2.75 -2.38 3.70
C GLN A 54 2.76 -3.18 5.01
N CYS A 55 2.24 -2.63 6.11
CA CYS A 55 2.11 -3.36 7.37
C CYS A 55 1.24 -4.62 7.25
N LEU A 56 0.13 -4.55 6.50
CA LEU A 56 -0.74 -5.68 6.21
C LEU A 56 0.00 -6.73 5.36
N TYR A 57 0.73 -6.29 4.33
CA TYR A 57 1.60 -7.19 3.56
C TYR A 57 2.61 -7.92 4.47
N ARG A 58 3.29 -7.19 5.36
CA ARG A 58 4.24 -7.81 6.29
C ARG A 58 3.59 -8.84 7.21
N MET A 59 2.38 -8.54 7.69
CA MET A 59 1.64 -9.42 8.58
C MET A 59 1.22 -10.72 7.89
N ILE A 60 0.73 -10.65 6.65
CA ILE A 60 0.26 -11.82 5.90
C ILE A 60 1.42 -12.70 5.44
N TYR A 61 2.47 -12.07 4.89
CA TYR A 61 3.54 -12.81 4.21
C TYR A 61 4.80 -12.99 5.07
N ASN A 62 4.83 -12.46 6.29
CA ASN A 62 6.01 -12.42 7.17
C ASN A 62 7.28 -11.89 6.48
N LYS A 63 7.11 -10.90 5.58
CA LYS A 63 8.17 -10.30 4.76
C LYS A 63 8.23 -8.80 4.98
N THR A 64 9.41 -8.18 4.92
CA THR A 64 9.56 -6.73 5.15
C THR A 64 9.13 -5.86 3.96
N LYS A 65 9.28 -6.34 2.72
CA LYS A 65 8.87 -5.67 1.47
C LYS A 65 8.40 -6.68 0.42
N PRO A 66 7.47 -6.31 -0.48
CA PRO A 66 7.15 -7.11 -1.66
C PRO A 66 8.26 -7.06 -2.70
N GLU A 67 8.30 -8.09 -3.54
CA GLU A 67 9.19 -8.15 -4.70
C GLU A 67 8.90 -6.98 -5.66
N PRO A 68 9.92 -6.36 -6.28
CA PRO A 68 9.71 -5.31 -7.26
C PRO A 68 8.90 -5.85 -8.44
N LEU A 69 7.74 -5.25 -8.72
CA LEU A 69 6.99 -5.60 -9.93
C LEU A 69 7.76 -5.08 -11.16
N SER A 70 8.10 -5.98 -12.08
CA SER A 70 8.70 -5.63 -13.37
C SER A 70 7.73 -4.76 -14.19
N ILE A 71 8.25 -3.69 -14.79
CA ILE A 71 7.53 -2.70 -15.62
C ILE A 71 6.79 -3.35 -16.79
N GLN A 72 7.17 -4.57 -17.17
CA GLN A 72 6.61 -5.31 -18.30
C GLN A 72 5.12 -5.64 -18.17
N ASN A 73 4.58 -5.66 -16.94
CA ASN A 73 3.18 -6.02 -16.70
C ASN A 73 2.21 -4.82 -16.77
N ASP A 74 2.69 -3.59 -16.99
CA ASP A 74 1.83 -2.40 -17.12
C ASP A 74 1.33 -2.18 -18.59
N PHE A 75 1.71 -3.04 -19.55
CA PHE A 75 1.33 -2.94 -20.97
C PHE A 75 0.33 -3.98 -21.48
N THR A 76 -0.15 -4.89 -20.63
CA THR A 76 -1.17 -5.87 -21.01
C THR A 76 -2.37 -5.74 -20.09
N SER A 77 -3.22 -4.75 -20.37
CA SER A 77 -4.62 -4.73 -19.96
C SER A 77 -5.48 -4.52 -21.19
#